data_AF-A0A7G9NTB4-F1
#
_entry.id   AF-A0A7G9NTB4-F1
#
_cell.length_a   1.000
_cell.length_b   1.000
_cell.length_c   1.000
_cell.angle_alpha   90.00
_cell.angle_beta   90.00
_cell.angle_gamma   90.00
#
_symmetry.space_group_name_H-M   'P 1'
#
loop_
_entity.id
_entity.type
_entity.pdbx_description
1 polymer ?
#
loop_
_entity_poly.entity_id
_entity_poly.type
_entity_poly.pdbx_seq_one_letter_code
_entity_poly.pdbx_strand_id
1 'polypeptide(L)'
;MTQAQATAGRIRWIMLAAAILCWCAGLFLLLGGVYEHGVGYGLMGVFGYDLSGWGPIAIFLGVFIIMQWLFLMPRRGWTIELGKTGRPMSTAISTAGLMAALLSTGLIAAVLELPGWWMTMLGAEGPRMQMEVDRRWVGPAIVGGLWVIWAVIFFMYWRDGQTDRHTRLSRLLRGLIAGSVVELIICVPVHIAVLNKPDDDCYCVRGSYTGLVFGGTVLCWAFGPGVILLFARERVRRAQLLGNRANSEMAG
;
A
#
# COMPACT_ATOMS: atom_id res chain seq x y z
N MET A 1 -30.66 -14.71 1.05
CA MET A 1 -29.46 -13.87 0.82
C MET A 1 -29.95 -12.44 0.60
N THR A 2 -29.56 -11.47 1.43
CA THR A 2 -30.14 -10.11 1.34
C THR A 2 -29.54 -9.35 0.14
N GLN A 3 -30.27 -8.40 -0.46
CA GLN A 3 -29.76 -7.61 -1.58
C GLN A 3 -28.40 -6.95 -1.29
N ALA A 4 -28.18 -6.52 -0.04
CA ALA A 4 -26.89 -5.98 0.41
C ALA A 4 -25.73 -6.99 0.26
N GLN A 5 -26.01 -8.28 0.49
CA GLN A 5 -25.00 -9.34 0.34
C GLN A 5 -24.60 -9.53 -1.13
N ALA A 6 -25.60 -9.50 -2.02
CA ALA A 6 -25.38 -9.64 -3.46
C ALA A 6 -24.57 -8.47 -4.04
N THR A 7 -24.89 -7.23 -3.66
CA THR A 7 -24.19 -6.04 -4.17
C THR A 7 -22.73 -5.99 -3.72
N ALA A 8 -22.41 -6.30 -2.46
CA ALA A 8 -21.01 -6.30 -2.01
C ALA A 8 -20.20 -7.44 -2.65
N GLY A 9 -20.84 -8.58 -2.95
CA GLY A 9 -20.23 -9.66 -3.72
C GLY A 9 -19.82 -9.20 -5.13
N ARG A 10 -20.71 -8.49 -5.83
CA ARG A 10 -20.44 -7.93 -7.16
C ARG A 10 -19.28 -6.92 -7.13
N ILE A 11 -19.28 -5.99 -6.18
CA ILE A 11 -18.20 -4.99 -6.05
C ILE A 11 -16.84 -5.67 -5.85
N ARG A 12 -16.76 -6.72 -5.04
CA ARG A 12 -15.50 -7.46 -4.82
C ARG A 12 -15.00 -8.16 -6.09
N TRP A 13 -15.89 -8.79 -6.85
CA TRP A 13 -15.52 -9.41 -8.12
C TRP A 13 -15.09 -8.39 -9.16
N ILE A 14 -15.74 -7.22 -9.21
CA ILE A 14 -15.34 -6.11 -10.06
C ILE A 14 -13.94 -5.60 -9.66
N MET A 15 -13.69 -5.39 -8.35
CA MET A 15 -12.37 -5.00 -7.87
C MET A 15 -11.29 -6.03 -8.22
N LEU A 16 -11.57 -7.33 -8.04
CA LEU A 16 -10.63 -8.39 -8.39
C LEU A 16 -10.36 -8.44 -9.90
N ALA A 17 -11.40 -8.38 -10.72
CA ALA A 17 -11.28 -8.37 -12.17
C ALA A 17 -10.49 -7.16 -12.66
N ALA A 18 -10.75 -5.97 -12.10
CA ALA A 18 -9.97 -4.77 -12.37
C ALA A 18 -8.51 -4.92 -11.94
N ALA A 19 -8.24 -5.51 -10.77
CA ALA A 19 -6.88 -5.77 -10.28
C ALA A 19 -6.09 -6.69 -11.22
N ILE A 20 -6.71 -7.82 -11.60
CA ILE A 20 -6.11 -8.81 -12.50
C ILE A 20 -5.89 -8.18 -13.87
N LEU A 21 -6.86 -7.41 -14.38
CA LEU A 21 -6.75 -6.74 -15.67
C LEU A 21 -5.61 -5.71 -15.67
N CYS A 22 -5.50 -4.86 -14.64
CA CYS A 22 -4.37 -3.93 -14.49
C CYS A 22 -3.03 -4.65 -14.39
N TRP A 23 -2.97 -5.74 -13.63
CA TRP A 23 -1.74 -6.53 -13.45
C TRP A 23 -1.32 -7.23 -14.74
N CYS A 24 -2.25 -7.88 -15.43
CA CYS A 24 -2.01 -8.51 -16.74
C CYS A 24 -1.65 -7.49 -17.81
N ALA A 25 -2.31 -6.33 -17.84
CA ALA A 25 -1.95 -5.24 -18.74
C ALA A 25 -0.53 -4.72 -18.46
N GLY A 26 -0.15 -4.59 -17.18
CA GLY A 26 1.20 -4.20 -16.80
C GLY A 26 2.25 -5.22 -17.22
N LEU A 27 2.02 -6.51 -16.96
CA LEU A 27 2.90 -7.58 -17.44
C LEU A 27 2.99 -7.66 -18.96
N PHE A 28 1.86 -7.49 -19.66
CA PHE A 28 1.84 -7.48 -21.11
C PHE A 28 2.64 -6.31 -21.68
N LEU A 29 2.51 -5.11 -21.11
CA LEU A 29 3.31 -3.94 -21.51
C LEU A 29 4.80 -4.14 -21.20
N LEU A 30 5.13 -4.81 -20.09
CA LEU A 30 6.50 -5.06 -19.68
C LEU A 30 7.18 -6.14 -20.54
N LEU A 31 6.45 -7.20 -20.90
CA LEU A 31 6.95 -8.33 -21.72
C LEU A 31 6.83 -8.09 -23.23
N GLY A 32 5.89 -7.25 -23.66
CA GLY A 32 5.56 -7.04 -25.06
C GLY A 32 6.53 -6.16 -25.83
N GLY A 33 7.48 -5.49 -25.15
CA GLY A 33 8.50 -4.65 -25.80
C GLY A 33 7.96 -3.49 -26.64
N VAL A 34 6.67 -3.18 -26.52
CA VAL A 34 6.04 -2.06 -27.22
C VAL A 34 6.43 -0.82 -26.45
N TYR A 35 7.49 -0.10 -26.83
CA TYR A 35 7.62 1.37 -26.76
C TYR A 35 9.01 1.83 -27.20
N GLU A 36 9.08 2.52 -28.35
CA GLU A 36 10.30 3.18 -28.86
C GLU A 36 10.52 4.58 -28.29
N HIS A 37 9.60 5.17 -27.50
CA HIS A 37 9.74 6.53 -26.98
C HIS A 37 9.63 6.56 -25.46
N GLY A 38 10.78 6.72 -24.82
CA GLY A 38 11.00 6.61 -23.38
C GLY A 38 10.35 7.74 -22.57
N VAL A 39 9.28 7.39 -21.85
CA VAL A 39 9.02 8.01 -20.55
C VAL A 39 10.10 7.46 -19.60
N GLY A 40 10.89 8.38 -19.03
CA GLY A 40 12.18 8.15 -18.38
C GLY A 40 12.19 7.19 -17.18
N TYR A 41 13.37 7.15 -16.55
CA TYR A 41 13.87 6.23 -15.52
C TYR A 41 12.80 5.51 -14.68
N GLY A 42 13.01 4.18 -14.52
CA GLY A 42 12.08 3.24 -13.89
C GLY A 42 11.45 3.70 -12.58
N LEU A 43 10.27 3.13 -12.29
CA LEU A 43 9.35 3.54 -11.22
C LEU A 43 10.07 3.97 -9.93
N MET A 44 10.18 5.29 -9.74
CA MET A 44 10.62 5.95 -8.49
C MET A 44 12.02 5.54 -8.02
N GLY A 45 12.93 5.19 -8.93
CA GLY A 45 14.30 4.76 -8.61
C GLY A 45 14.41 3.38 -7.94
N VAL A 46 13.31 2.77 -7.48
CA VAL A 46 13.33 1.48 -6.77
C VAL A 46 13.43 0.31 -7.75
N PHE A 47 12.74 0.40 -8.89
CA PHE A 47 12.76 -0.64 -9.92
C PHE A 47 13.70 -0.16 -11.01
N GLY A 48 14.85 -0.83 -11.15
CA GLY A 48 16.06 -0.35 -11.84
C GLY A 48 15.89 0.34 -13.20
N TYR A 49 16.97 0.99 -13.64
CA TYR A 49 17.02 1.96 -14.75
C TYR A 49 16.47 1.49 -16.10
N ASP A 50 16.48 0.18 -16.38
CA ASP A 50 16.06 -0.37 -17.68
C ASP A 50 14.54 -0.61 -17.81
N LEU A 51 13.77 -0.42 -16.74
CA LEU A 51 12.32 -0.57 -16.75
C LEU A 51 11.64 0.73 -17.20
N SER A 52 11.96 1.21 -18.40
CA SER A 52 11.29 2.37 -19.00
C SER A 52 9.89 1.98 -19.52
N GLY A 53 8.85 2.74 -19.17
CA GLY A 53 7.49 2.54 -19.69
C GLY A 53 6.41 2.39 -18.62
N TRP A 54 5.18 2.12 -19.08
CA TRP A 54 3.99 2.00 -18.23
C TRP A 54 3.91 0.67 -17.44
N GLY A 55 4.74 -0.32 -17.79
CA GLY A 55 4.74 -1.65 -17.20
C GLY A 55 4.88 -1.65 -15.67
N PRO A 56 5.94 -1.04 -15.10
CA PRO A 56 6.13 -0.94 -13.65
C PRO A 56 4.98 -0.23 -12.92
N ILE A 57 4.42 0.84 -13.50
CA ILE A 57 3.28 1.57 -12.92
C ILE A 57 2.07 0.65 -12.84
N ALA A 58 1.77 -0.07 -13.92
CA ALA A 58 0.65 -0.99 -13.97
C ALA A 58 0.84 -2.20 -13.04
N ILE A 59 2.07 -2.72 -12.88
CA ILE A 59 2.38 -3.75 -11.87
C ILE A 59 2.16 -3.21 -10.46
N PHE A 60 2.67 -2.02 -10.16
CA PHE A 60 2.49 -1.37 -8.86
C PHE A 60 1.00 -1.16 -8.53
N LEU A 61 0.23 -0.63 -9.49
CA LEU A 61 -1.22 -0.48 -9.35
C LEU A 61 -1.93 -1.84 -9.19
N GLY A 62 -1.53 -2.87 -9.94
CA GLY A 62 -2.05 -4.22 -9.80
C GLY A 62 -1.83 -4.78 -8.39
N VAL A 63 -0.59 -4.67 -7.89
CA VAL A 63 -0.25 -5.07 -6.51
C VAL A 63 -1.07 -4.27 -5.50
N PHE A 64 -1.20 -2.96 -5.68
CA PHE A 64 -1.99 -2.09 -4.82
C PHE A 64 -3.46 -2.55 -4.72
N ILE A 65 -4.12 -2.80 -5.85
CA ILE A 65 -5.53 -3.23 -5.87
C ILE A 65 -5.67 -4.64 -5.28
N ILE A 66 -4.75 -5.56 -5.59
CA ILE A 66 -4.73 -6.91 -5.00
C ILE A 66 -4.63 -6.81 -3.47
N MET A 67 -3.77 -5.92 -2.96
CA MET A 67 -3.61 -5.75 -1.51
C MET A 67 -4.84 -5.14 -0.85
N GLN A 68 -5.52 -4.18 -1.50
CA GLN A 68 -6.82 -3.69 -1.04
C GLN A 68 -7.87 -4.80 -1.01
N TRP A 69 -7.90 -5.64 -2.04
CA TRP A 69 -8.82 -6.77 -2.10
C TRP A 69 -8.54 -7.83 -1.02
N LEU A 70 -7.26 -8.18 -0.81
CA LEU A 70 -6.82 -9.11 0.25
C LEU A 70 -7.16 -8.59 1.65
N PHE A 71 -7.09 -7.27 1.85
CA PHE A 71 -7.48 -6.62 3.09
C PHE A 71 -9.01 -6.69 3.32
N LEU A 72 -9.80 -6.54 2.25
CA LEU A 72 -11.26 -6.54 2.30
C LEU A 72 -11.91 -7.94 2.28
N MET A 73 -11.15 -9.00 2.01
CA MET A 73 -11.65 -10.36 1.85
C MET A 73 -12.09 -11.00 3.19
N PRO A 74 -13.38 -11.36 3.37
CA PRO A 74 -13.84 -12.14 4.52
C PRO A 74 -13.59 -13.64 4.30
N ARG A 75 -13.03 -14.31 5.33
CA ARG A 75 -12.35 -15.60 5.14
C ARG A 75 -13.24 -16.83 4.94
N ARG A 76 -14.54 -16.86 5.31
CA ARG A 76 -15.42 -18.01 4.96
C ARG A 76 -16.91 -17.97 5.32
N GLY A 77 -17.46 -16.91 5.89
CA GLY A 77 -18.88 -16.84 6.22
C GLY A 77 -19.32 -15.42 6.45
N TRP A 78 -20.50 -15.06 5.93
CA TRP A 78 -21.10 -13.73 6.08
C TRP A 78 -21.77 -13.53 7.44
N THR A 79 -21.89 -14.58 8.24
CA THR A 79 -22.32 -14.50 9.62
C THR A 79 -21.14 -14.03 10.46
N ILE A 80 -21.12 -12.74 10.76
CA ILE A 80 -20.34 -12.19 11.87
C ILE A 80 -20.98 -12.75 13.14
N GLU A 81 -20.61 -13.97 13.52
CA GLU A 81 -20.90 -14.51 14.83
C GLU A 81 -20.03 -13.73 15.82
N LEU A 82 -20.62 -12.75 16.52
CA LEU A 82 -19.92 -11.94 17.54
C LEU A 82 -19.31 -12.79 18.68
N GLY A 83 -19.59 -14.10 18.76
CA GLY A 83 -19.15 -14.99 19.83
C GLY A 83 -17.98 -15.93 19.52
N LYS A 84 -17.58 -16.12 18.24
CA LYS A 84 -16.47 -17.05 17.93
C LYS A 84 -15.17 -16.30 17.65
N THR A 85 -14.15 -16.60 18.45
CA THR A 85 -12.75 -16.19 18.30
C THR A 85 -12.20 -16.62 16.94
N GLY A 86 -12.47 -15.80 15.92
CA GLY A 86 -12.05 -16.06 14.55
C GLY A 86 -10.54 -15.92 14.41
N ARG A 87 -9.90 -16.94 13.81
CA ARG A 87 -8.47 -17.04 13.47
C ARG A 87 -7.87 -15.73 12.91
N PRO A 88 -6.55 -15.52 13.12
CA PRO A 88 -5.84 -14.35 12.61
C PRO A 88 -6.04 -14.15 11.09
N MET A 89 -6.32 -12.90 10.69
CA MET A 89 -6.29 -12.47 9.29
C MET A 89 -4.82 -12.36 8.88
N SER A 90 -4.19 -13.49 8.58
CA SER A 90 -2.83 -13.51 8.02
C SER A 90 -2.71 -12.60 6.79
N THR A 91 -3.77 -12.50 6.00
CA THR A 91 -3.86 -11.59 4.84
C THR A 91 -3.78 -10.11 5.25
N ALA A 92 -4.57 -9.67 6.23
CA ALA A 92 -4.55 -8.26 6.67
C ALA A 92 -3.22 -7.87 7.34
N ILE A 93 -2.60 -8.82 8.06
CA ILE A 93 -1.27 -8.63 8.66
C ILE A 93 -0.23 -8.46 7.54
N SER A 94 -0.27 -9.33 6.52
CA SER A 94 0.63 -9.26 5.37
C SER A 94 0.48 -7.96 4.58
N THR A 95 -0.76 -7.51 4.33
CA THR A 95 -1.02 -6.25 3.62
C THR A 95 -0.56 -5.04 4.44
N ALA A 96 -0.80 -5.03 5.75
CA ALA A 96 -0.34 -3.95 6.63
C ALA A 96 1.19 -3.92 6.68
N GLY A 97 1.84 -5.09 6.73
CA GLY A 97 3.29 -5.22 6.67
C GLY A 97 3.88 -4.65 5.39
N LEU A 98 3.22 -4.86 4.24
CA LEU A 98 3.68 -4.30 2.98
C LEU A 98 3.59 -2.76 2.98
N MET A 99 2.50 -2.21 3.50
CA MET A 99 2.35 -0.75 3.61
C MET A 99 3.40 -0.14 4.54
N ALA A 100 3.71 -0.80 5.67
CA ALA A 100 4.79 -0.39 6.56
C ALA A 100 6.17 -0.46 5.89
N ALA A 101 6.39 -1.48 5.04
CA ALA A 101 7.62 -1.62 4.26
C ALA A 101 7.79 -0.51 3.21
N LEU A 102 6.71 -0.12 2.53
CA LEU A 102 6.72 1.02 1.61
C LEU A 102 7.09 2.32 2.34
N LEU A 103 6.45 2.60 3.48
CA LEU A 103 6.78 3.78 4.29
C LEU A 103 8.24 3.77 4.75
N SER A 104 8.72 2.61 5.23
CA SER A 104 10.10 2.47 5.69
C SER A 104 11.09 2.68 4.54
N THR A 105 10.77 2.15 3.34
CA THR A 105 11.60 2.31 2.15
C THR A 105 11.67 3.76 1.71
N GLY A 106 10.52 4.45 1.66
CA GLY A 106 10.46 5.85 1.26
C GLY A 106 11.17 6.78 2.25
N LEU A 107 11.03 6.53 3.55
CA LEU A 107 11.77 7.25 4.57
C LEU A 107 13.29 7.01 4.47
N ILE A 108 13.73 5.76 4.30
CA ILE A 108 15.14 5.42 4.09
C ILE A 108 15.67 6.13 2.83
N ALA A 109 14.90 6.11 1.74
CA ALA A 109 15.25 6.76 0.49
C ALA A 109 15.45 8.27 0.67
N ALA A 110 14.53 8.95 1.36
CA ALA A 110 14.62 10.38 1.62
C ALA A 110 15.84 10.72 2.52
N VAL A 111 16.10 9.92 3.55
CA VAL A 111 17.25 10.14 4.45
C VAL A 111 18.58 9.91 3.72
N LEU A 112 18.67 8.84 2.91
CA LEU A 112 19.88 8.53 2.13
C LEU A 112 20.11 9.49 0.97
N GLU A 113 19.10 10.25 0.55
CA GLU A 113 19.25 11.27 -0.48
C GLU A 113 20.02 12.51 0.03
N LEU A 114 19.90 12.85 1.32
CA LEU A 114 20.62 14.00 1.90
C LEU A 114 22.14 13.94 1.66
N PRO A 115 22.84 12.83 1.95
CA PRO A 115 24.26 12.66 1.62
C PRO A 115 24.53 12.22 0.17
N GLY A 116 23.50 12.05 -0.66
CA GLY A 116 23.63 11.51 -2.03
C GLY A 116 23.83 9.99 -2.11
N TRP A 117 23.77 9.27 -0.99
CA TRP A 117 23.99 7.83 -0.95
C TRP A 117 22.89 7.01 -1.63
N TRP A 118 21.69 7.55 -1.74
CA TRP A 118 20.58 6.89 -2.44
C TRP A 118 20.94 6.56 -3.90
N MET A 119 21.45 7.55 -4.63
CA MET A 119 21.87 7.38 -6.03
C MET A 119 23.05 6.41 -6.15
N THR A 120 23.99 6.45 -5.21
CA THR A 120 25.12 5.52 -5.16
C THR A 120 24.68 4.08 -4.90
N MET A 121 23.72 3.85 -4.00
CA MET A 121 23.19 2.51 -3.69
C MET A 121 22.42 1.91 -4.87
N LEU A 122 21.67 2.74 -5.60
CA LEU A 122 21.00 2.31 -6.83
C LEU A 122 21.99 2.12 -7.99
N GLY A 123 23.18 2.71 -7.89
CA GLY A 123 24.27 2.54 -8.85
C GLY A 123 24.25 3.56 -9.99
N ALA A 124 23.60 4.72 -9.81
CA ALA A 124 23.62 5.81 -10.79
C ALA A 124 25.04 6.40 -10.98
N GLU A 125 25.82 6.55 -9.90
CA GLU A 125 27.06 7.35 -9.95
C GLU A 125 28.34 6.66 -9.44
N GLY A 126 28.29 5.36 -9.13
CA GLY A 126 29.44 4.66 -8.53
C GLY A 126 30.42 4.04 -9.55
N PRO A 127 31.75 4.06 -9.30
CA PRO A 127 32.70 3.23 -10.03
C PRO A 127 32.26 1.77 -9.93
N ARG A 128 32.33 1.04 -11.05
CA ARG A 128 31.85 -0.34 -11.23
C ARG A 128 32.42 -1.29 -10.15
N MET A 129 31.85 -1.31 -8.95
CA MET A 129 32.12 -2.38 -7.99
C MET A 129 31.56 -3.66 -8.61
N GLN A 130 32.47 -4.58 -8.94
CA GLN A 130 32.27 -5.83 -9.67
C GLN A 130 31.44 -6.90 -8.92
N MET A 131 30.58 -6.51 -7.96
CA MET A 131 29.57 -7.46 -7.50
C MET A 131 28.47 -7.50 -8.57
N GLU A 132 28.43 -8.61 -9.32
CA GLU A 132 27.41 -8.95 -10.34
C GLU A 132 25.98 -9.11 -9.76
N VAL A 133 25.67 -8.47 -8.63
CA VAL A 133 24.28 -8.37 -8.19
C VAL A 133 23.57 -7.46 -9.16
N ASP A 134 22.74 -8.06 -10.01
CA ASP A 134 21.94 -7.35 -10.99
C ASP A 134 21.15 -6.23 -10.29
N ARG A 135 21.54 -4.97 -10.58
CA ARG A 135 21.08 -3.74 -9.90
C ARG A 135 19.55 -3.64 -9.88
N ARG A 136 18.89 -4.28 -10.83
CA ARG A 136 17.43 -4.38 -10.96
C ARG A 136 16.76 -4.99 -9.71
N TRP A 137 17.50 -5.76 -8.91
CA TRP A 137 16.97 -6.45 -7.73
C TRP A 137 17.19 -5.71 -6.41
N VAL A 138 18.02 -4.68 -6.35
CA VAL A 138 18.36 -4.00 -5.08
C VAL A 138 17.12 -3.39 -4.43
N GLY A 139 16.39 -2.54 -5.15
CA GLY A 139 15.17 -1.91 -4.61
C GLY A 139 14.08 -2.92 -4.25
N PRO A 140 13.72 -3.89 -5.12
CA PRO A 140 12.78 -4.96 -4.78
C PRO A 140 13.23 -5.79 -3.57
N ALA A 141 14.53 -6.06 -3.42
CA ALA A 141 15.06 -6.78 -2.27
C ALA A 141 14.92 -5.98 -0.97
N ILE A 142 15.14 -4.65 -1.00
CA ILE A 142 14.91 -3.78 0.15
C ILE A 142 13.43 -3.81 0.57
N VAL A 143 12.52 -3.59 -0.38
CA VAL A 143 11.07 -3.59 -0.11
C VAL A 143 10.62 -4.97 0.38
N GLY A 144 11.06 -6.04 -0.27
CA GLY A 144 10.73 -7.42 0.09
C GLY A 144 11.27 -7.82 1.47
N GLY A 145 12.51 -7.44 1.78
CA GLY A 145 13.12 -7.67 3.09
C GLY A 145 12.38 -6.93 4.20
N LEU A 146 12.10 -5.64 4.00
CA LEU A 146 11.31 -4.84 4.95
C LEU A 146 9.89 -5.40 5.10
N TRP A 147 9.28 -5.90 4.03
CA TRP A 147 7.97 -6.52 4.07
C TRP A 147 7.95 -7.77 4.95
N VAL A 148 8.93 -8.66 4.81
CA VAL A 148 9.07 -9.85 5.66
C VAL A 148 9.26 -9.44 7.12
N ILE A 149 10.14 -8.48 7.40
CA ILE A 149 10.39 -7.96 8.75
C ILE A 149 9.09 -7.45 9.39
N TRP A 150 8.37 -6.56 8.71
CA TRP A 150 7.12 -5.99 9.25
C TRP A 150 6.00 -7.02 9.35
N ALA A 151 5.89 -7.94 8.40
CA ALA A 151 4.92 -9.03 8.47
C ALA A 151 5.16 -9.92 9.72
N VAL A 152 6.42 -10.22 10.04
CA VAL A 152 6.80 -10.97 11.24
C VAL A 152 6.49 -10.17 12.51
N ILE A 153 6.88 -8.89 12.58
CA ILE A 153 6.59 -8.02 13.73
C ILE A 153 5.08 -7.95 14.00
N PHE A 154 4.27 -7.71 12.96
CA PHE A 154 2.82 -7.65 13.10
C PHE A 154 2.19 -9.01 13.40
N PHE A 155 2.77 -10.10 12.90
CA PHE A 155 2.34 -11.45 13.26
C PHE A 155 2.60 -11.75 14.74
N MET A 156 3.78 -11.39 15.25
CA MET A 156 4.11 -11.52 16.68
C MET A 156 3.18 -10.68 17.54
N TYR A 157 2.99 -9.40 17.20
CA TYR A 157 2.06 -8.50 17.88
C TYR A 157 0.61 -9.02 17.86
N TRP A 158 0.21 -9.73 16.81
CA TRP A 158 -1.11 -10.33 16.74
C TRP A 158 -1.27 -11.57 17.62
N ARG A 159 -0.18 -12.31 17.87
CA ARG A 159 -0.22 -13.57 18.62
C ARG A 159 -0.45 -13.37 20.11
N ASP A 160 -0.04 -12.24 20.68
CA ASP A 160 -0.29 -11.93 22.09
C ASP A 160 -1.80 -11.86 22.31
N GLY A 161 -2.39 -12.72 23.14
CA GLY A 161 -3.82 -13.08 23.06
C GLY A 161 -4.83 -12.20 23.81
N GLN A 162 -4.41 -11.09 24.44
CA GLN A 162 -5.22 -10.43 25.49
C GLN A 162 -6.12 -9.26 25.05
N THR A 163 -6.08 -8.79 23.80
CA THR A 163 -6.77 -7.56 23.37
C THR A 163 -7.71 -7.81 22.20
N ASP A 164 -8.83 -7.07 22.18
CA ASP A 164 -9.80 -7.11 21.10
C ASP A 164 -9.15 -6.80 19.73
N ARG A 165 -9.56 -7.58 18.74
CA ARG A 165 -9.07 -7.59 17.36
C ARG A 165 -9.30 -6.25 16.67
N HIS A 166 -10.47 -5.66 16.88
CA HIS A 166 -10.83 -4.37 16.27
C HIS A 166 -9.92 -3.26 16.77
N THR A 167 -9.57 -3.28 18.06
CA THR A 167 -8.65 -2.32 18.66
C THR A 167 -7.26 -2.42 18.04
N ARG A 168 -6.73 -3.63 17.80
CA ARG A 168 -5.41 -3.82 17.18
C ARG A 168 -5.35 -3.32 15.75
N LEU A 169 -6.34 -3.69 14.94
CA LEU A 169 -6.40 -3.22 13.56
C LEU A 169 -6.52 -1.68 13.51
N SER A 170 -7.33 -1.10 14.39
CA SER A 170 -7.43 0.37 14.49
C SER A 170 -6.11 1.02 14.92
N ARG A 171 -5.35 0.41 15.84
CA ARG A 171 -4.02 0.90 16.24
C ARG A 171 -3.02 0.82 15.10
N LEU A 172 -2.99 -0.30 14.36
CA LEU A 172 -2.13 -0.48 13.19
C LEU A 172 -2.44 0.54 12.10
N LEU A 173 -3.71 0.71 11.75
CA LEU A 173 -4.12 1.71 10.75
C LEU A 173 -3.78 3.14 11.19
N ARG A 174 -4.01 3.49 12.47
CA ARG A 174 -3.60 4.79 13.02
C ARG A 174 -2.08 4.97 12.96
N GLY A 175 -1.31 3.93 13.25
CA GLY A 175 0.14 3.94 13.14
C GLY A 175 0.61 4.16 11.71
N LEU A 176 0.02 3.46 10.72
CA LEU A 176 0.32 3.66 9.30
C LEU A 176 -0.02 5.07 8.82
N ILE A 177 -1.19 5.59 9.20
CA ILE A 177 -1.59 6.97 8.86
C ILE A 177 -0.61 7.97 9.50
N ALA A 178 -0.33 7.84 10.80
CA ALA A 178 0.61 8.71 11.49
C ALA A 178 2.01 8.65 10.86
N GLY A 179 2.51 7.44 10.56
CA GLY A 179 3.80 7.22 9.91
C GLY A 179 3.85 7.88 8.53
N SER A 180 2.81 7.72 7.71
CA SER A 180 2.76 8.36 6.39
C SER A 180 2.71 9.89 6.46
N VAL A 181 2.02 10.48 7.45
CA VAL A 181 2.04 11.94 7.65
C VAL A 181 3.45 12.41 8.06
N VAL A 182 4.10 11.70 8.97
CA VAL A 182 5.48 12.00 9.39
C VAL A 182 6.44 11.88 8.22
N GLU A 183 6.33 10.83 7.40
CA GLU A 183 7.15 10.65 6.21
C GLU A 183 6.96 11.77 5.20
N LEU A 184 5.73 12.20 4.92
CA LEU A 184 5.47 13.35 4.04
C LEU A 184 6.07 14.65 4.60
N ILE A 185 5.95 14.89 5.91
CA ILE A 185 6.55 16.06 6.57
C ILE A 185 8.08 16.08 6.42
N ILE A 186 8.73 14.91 6.42
CA ILE A 186 10.19 14.79 6.24
C ILE A 186 10.56 14.86 4.75
N CYS A 187 9.81 14.20 3.87
CA CYS A 187 10.14 14.11 2.45
C CYS A 187 10.01 15.44 1.73
N VAL A 188 9.01 16.27 2.06
CA VAL A 188 8.82 17.60 1.43
C VAL A 188 10.04 18.52 1.59
N PRO A 189 10.56 18.80 2.79
CA PRO A 189 11.73 19.67 2.96
C PRO A 189 13.00 19.06 2.37
N VAL A 190 13.19 17.74 2.45
CA VAL A 190 14.30 17.06 1.77
C VAL A 190 14.22 17.27 0.26
N HIS A 191 13.03 17.12 -0.31
CA HIS A 191 12.79 17.33 -1.73
C HIS A 191 13.14 18.75 -2.16
N ILE A 192 12.69 19.76 -1.40
CA ILE A 192 13.01 21.18 -1.67
C ILE A 192 14.52 21.44 -1.53
N ALA A 193 15.18 20.89 -0.51
CA ALA A 193 16.61 21.06 -0.31
C ALA A 193 17.45 20.48 -1.45
N VAL A 194 17.04 19.34 -2.02
CA VAL A 194 17.71 18.71 -3.15
C VAL A 194 17.32 19.38 -4.48
N LEU A 195 16.11 19.94 -4.61
CA LEU A 195 15.69 20.73 -5.79
C LEU A 195 16.50 22.02 -5.98
N ASN A 196 16.99 22.61 -4.90
CA ASN A 196 17.82 23.82 -4.97
C ASN A 196 19.27 23.54 -5.43
N LYS A 197 19.67 22.28 -5.59
CA LYS A 197 20.96 21.93 -6.18
C LYS A 197 20.87 22.05 -7.71
N PRO A 198 21.86 22.66 -8.37
CA PRO A 198 21.83 22.95 -9.81
C PRO A 198 22.03 21.71 -10.72
N ASP A 199 21.81 20.49 -10.21
CA ASP A 199 22.00 19.26 -10.97
C ASP A 199 20.73 18.93 -11.78
N ASP A 200 20.88 18.72 -13.09
CA ASP A 200 19.82 18.40 -14.07
C ASP A 200 19.28 16.96 -13.92
N ASP A 201 19.32 16.39 -12.72
CA ASP A 201 18.85 15.04 -12.46
C ASP A 201 17.33 14.94 -12.50
N CYS A 202 16.83 13.90 -13.17
CA CYS A 202 15.39 13.60 -13.19
C CYS A 202 14.86 13.43 -11.76
N TYR A 203 13.80 14.18 -11.42
CA TYR A 203 13.09 14.06 -10.15
C TYR A 203 12.60 12.63 -9.86
N CYS A 204 12.47 11.79 -10.89
CA CYS A 204 11.97 10.44 -10.81
C CYS A 204 12.92 9.44 -10.11
N VAL A 205 14.22 9.74 -10.03
CA VAL A 205 15.21 8.87 -9.36
C VAL A 205 15.47 9.30 -7.91
N ARG A 206 14.96 10.48 -7.53
CA ARG A 206 15.16 11.11 -6.23
C ARG A 206 14.47 10.34 -5.11
N GLY A 207 15.20 10.04 -4.05
CA GLY A 207 14.69 9.25 -2.92
C GLY A 207 13.53 9.93 -2.18
N SER A 208 13.55 11.26 -2.08
CA SER A 208 12.46 12.08 -1.54
C SER A 208 11.19 11.97 -2.36
N TYR A 209 11.29 11.90 -3.70
CA TYR A 209 10.13 11.67 -4.55
C TYR A 209 9.52 10.29 -4.30
N THR A 210 10.36 9.25 -4.18
CA THR A 210 9.91 7.90 -3.80
C THR A 210 9.15 7.91 -2.48
N GLY A 211 9.66 8.61 -1.46
CA GLY A 211 8.99 8.78 -0.17
C GLY A 211 7.65 9.51 -0.25
N LEU A 212 7.56 10.58 -1.06
CA LEU A 212 6.28 11.27 -1.29
C LEU A 212 5.23 10.34 -1.90
N VAL A 213 5.62 9.55 -2.91
CA VAL A 213 4.67 8.66 -3.58
C VAL A 213 4.28 7.48 -2.68
N PHE A 214 5.22 6.87 -1.96
CA PHE A 214 4.90 5.78 -1.03
C PHE A 214 4.04 6.25 0.14
N GLY A 215 4.37 7.39 0.75
CA GLY A 215 3.55 8.02 1.79
C GLY A 215 2.12 8.32 1.30
N GLY A 216 1.99 8.94 0.13
CA GLY A 216 0.69 9.22 -0.50
C GLY A 216 -0.09 7.94 -0.84
N THR A 217 0.58 6.93 -1.37
CA THR A 217 -0.03 5.64 -1.71
C THR A 217 -0.58 4.96 -0.46
N VAL A 218 0.18 4.93 0.63
CA VAL A 218 -0.25 4.31 1.89
C VAL A 218 -1.41 5.09 2.52
N LEU A 219 -1.43 6.42 2.44
CA LEU A 219 -2.60 7.21 2.84
C LEU A 219 -3.83 6.85 2.01
N CYS A 220 -3.73 6.86 0.69
CA CYS A 220 -4.82 6.47 -0.21
C CYS A 220 -5.30 5.04 0.10
N TRP A 221 -4.36 4.12 0.36
CA TRP A 221 -4.67 2.75 0.74
C TRP A 221 -5.40 2.67 2.08
N ALA A 222 -4.96 3.43 3.10
CA ALA A 222 -5.56 3.41 4.43
C ALA A 222 -6.95 4.05 4.44
N PHE A 223 -7.15 5.13 3.68
CA PHE A 223 -8.44 5.81 3.57
C PHE A 223 -9.46 5.04 2.74
N GLY A 224 -9.04 4.35 1.67
CA GLY A 224 -9.94 3.64 0.74
C GLY A 224 -10.98 2.74 1.44
N PRO A 225 -10.57 1.68 2.15
CA PRO A 225 -11.50 0.81 2.87
C PRO A 225 -12.12 1.51 4.08
N GLY A 226 -11.42 2.45 4.72
CA GLY A 226 -11.89 3.18 5.88
C GLY A 226 -13.15 4.01 5.62
N VAL A 227 -13.19 4.72 4.48
CA VAL A 227 -14.34 5.52 4.06
C VAL A 227 -15.55 4.62 3.80
N ILE A 228 -15.35 3.51 3.07
CA ILE A 228 -16.43 2.55 2.77
C ILE A 228 -17.00 1.94 4.06
N LEU A 229 -16.13 1.55 5.00
CA LEU A 229 -16.55 0.98 6.29
C LEU A 229 -17.29 2.00 7.15
N LEU A 230 -16.88 3.27 7.14
CA LEU A 230 -17.58 4.35 7.84
C LEU A 230 -19.00 4.55 7.27
N PHE A 231 -19.13 4.63 5.95
CA PHE A 231 -20.44 4.73 5.30
C PHE A 231 -21.33 3.52 5.59
N ALA A 232 -20.78 2.31 5.57
CA ALA A 232 -21.51 1.10 5.90
C ALA A 232 -22.01 1.09 7.35
N ARG A 233 -21.15 1.49 8.31
CA ARG A 233 -21.49 1.59 9.73
C ARG A 233 -22.59 2.62 9.96
N GLU A 234 -22.46 3.79 9.37
CA GLU A 234 -23.45 4.87 9.51
C GLU A 234 -24.81 4.47 8.93
N ARG A 235 -24.81 3.77 7.79
CA ARG A 235 -26.05 3.24 7.19
C ARG A 235 -26.76 2.25 8.12
N VAL A 236 -26.02 1.33 8.74
CA VAL A 236 -26.59 0.35 9.69
C VAL A 236 -27.13 1.06 10.94
N ARG A 237 -26.37 2.02 11.49
CA ARG A 237 -26.79 2.81 12.64
C ARG A 237 -28.10 3.57 12.36
N ARG A 238 -28.22 4.19 11.19
CA ARG A 238 -29.45 4.90 10.77
C ARG A 238 -30.64 3.96 10.64
N ALA A 239 -30.45 2.76 10.07
CA ALA A 239 -31.52 1.78 9.95
C ALA A 239 -32.06 1.33 11.33
N GLN A 240 -31.17 1.14 12.31
CA GLN A 240 -31.57 0.82 13.69
C GLN A 240 -32.36 1.95 14.35
N LEU A 241 -31.93 3.20 14.17
CA LEU A 241 -32.64 4.36 14.74
C LEU A 241 -34.03 4.55 14.14
N LEU A 242 -34.19 4.34 12.83
CA LEU A 242 -35.49 4.42 12.16
C LEU A 242 -36.42 3.27 12.57
N GLY A 243 -35.90 2.04 12.68
CA GLY A 243 -36.68 0.90 13.18
C GLY A 243 -37.17 1.10 14.61
N ASN A 244 -36.33 1.66 15.49
CA ASN A 244 -36.73 1.95 16.87
C ASN A 244 -37.82 3.04 16.94
N ARG A 245 -37.79 4.05 16.06
CA ARG A 245 -38.84 5.08 15.99
C ARG A 245 -40.19 4.52 15.56
N ALA A 246 -40.21 3.71 14.50
CA ALA A 246 -41.43 3.07 14.02
C ALA A 246 -42.06 2.17 15.12
N ASN A 247 -41.24 1.44 15.86
CA ASN A 247 -41.72 0.62 16.98
C ASN A 247 -42.30 1.45 18.14
N SER A 248 -41.75 2.64 18.42
CA SER A 248 -42.30 3.53 19.44
C SER A 248 -43.63 4.17 19.05
N GLU A 249 -43.87 4.43 17.75
CA GLU A 249 -45.13 4.99 17.25
C GLU A 249 -46.28 3.98 17.26
N MET A 250 -45.99 2.68 17.10
CA MET A 250 -47.01 1.62 17.17
C MET A 250 -47.40 1.24 18.60
N ALA A 251 -46.64 1.69 19.61
CA ALA A 251 -46.84 1.31 21.00
C ALA A 251 -47.60 2.35 21.84
N GLY A 252 -47.89 3.53 21.28
CA GLY A 252 -48.66 4.61 21.93
C GLY A 252 -50.02 4.80 21.29
#